data_AF-A0A960Y870-F1
#
_entry.id   AF-A0A960Y870-F1
#
_cell.length_a   1.000
_cell.length_b   1.000
_cell.length_c   1.000
_cell.angle_alpha   90.00
_cell.angle_beta   90.00
_cell.angle_gamma   90.00
#
_symmetry.space_group_name_H-M   'P 1'
#
loop_
_entity.id
_entity.type
_entity.pdbx_description
1 polymer ?
#
loop_
_entity_poly.entity_id
_entity_poly.type
_entity_poly.pdbx_seq_one_letter_code
_entity_poly.pdbx_strand_id
1 'polypeptide(L)'
;MMVLASHELFHLVQGAYDTRQSTWWTEGGAEWATELVYPDLNEWMHFVPAYFNSAHESLRSTTAIASARPYGAVVWPLYLTERFGVPAHVAIWEDVVTDTEEYRDALVAARDYLDANAPDGFDDAFAEFAWWCFLTGDRVGNDEGGFADAATMPPLASSGTIAPDGSTWDFPLEASAFAHFEIAFDAATEAGRQLVLNHAKDADGDIAIWWLTLVDGRWRRDPVDASGAYTVPEGVSAMRLLAVNASLGGEAALEWTLRLRDAPDDAGDDADETDDDVNKPTPSGDSDSDDGGCGK
;
A
#
# COMPACT_ATOMS: atom_id res chain seq x y z
N MET A 1 -29.21 -23.08 2.72
CA MET A 1 -29.76 -23.00 4.10
C MET A 1 -28.65 -23.03 5.14
N MET A 2 -27.60 -23.85 5.01
CA MET A 2 -26.47 -23.90 5.96
C MET A 2 -25.71 -22.56 6.03
N VAL A 3 -25.28 -22.04 4.88
CA VAL A 3 -24.61 -20.73 4.71
C VAL A 3 -25.38 -19.60 5.40
N LEU A 4 -26.62 -19.38 4.98
CA LEU A 4 -27.47 -18.33 5.56
C LEU A 4 -27.69 -18.53 7.07
N ALA A 5 -27.86 -19.77 7.53
CA ALA A 5 -28.09 -20.02 8.95
C ALA A 5 -26.84 -19.73 9.80
N SER A 6 -25.63 -20.06 9.35
CA SER A 6 -24.40 -19.71 10.07
C SER A 6 -24.13 -18.20 10.05
N HIS A 7 -24.35 -17.56 8.91
CA HIS A 7 -24.19 -16.11 8.74
C HIS A 7 -25.07 -15.33 9.74
N GLU A 8 -26.37 -15.60 9.72
CA GLU A 8 -27.34 -14.92 10.58
C GLU A 8 -27.18 -15.30 12.06
N LEU A 9 -26.75 -16.53 12.35
CA LEU A 9 -26.42 -16.92 13.73
C LEU A 9 -25.23 -16.11 14.25
N PHE A 10 -24.22 -15.84 13.42
CA PHE A 10 -23.09 -15.05 13.86
C PHE A 10 -23.44 -13.58 14.09
N HIS A 11 -24.39 -13.00 13.36
CA HIS A 11 -24.93 -11.68 13.69
C HIS A 11 -25.53 -11.62 15.11
N LEU A 12 -26.14 -12.70 15.62
CA LEU A 12 -26.59 -12.75 17.01
C LEU A 12 -25.43 -12.73 18.00
N VAL A 13 -24.31 -13.38 17.66
CA VAL A 13 -23.07 -13.34 18.47
C VAL A 13 -22.48 -11.94 18.45
N GLN A 14 -22.32 -11.33 17.27
CA GLN A 14 -21.83 -9.96 17.11
C GLN A 14 -22.69 -8.96 17.89
N GLY A 15 -24.02 -9.11 17.83
CA GLY A 15 -24.94 -8.25 18.58
C GLY A 15 -24.86 -8.39 20.10
N ALA A 16 -24.27 -9.49 20.61
CA ALA A 16 -23.95 -9.63 22.03
C ALA A 16 -22.65 -8.89 22.42
N TYR A 17 -21.75 -8.63 21.45
CA TYR A 17 -20.58 -7.78 21.63
C TYR A 17 -20.96 -6.30 21.43
N ASP A 18 -21.27 -5.87 20.21
CA ASP A 18 -21.66 -4.50 19.89
C ASP A 18 -22.51 -4.45 18.61
N THR A 19 -23.69 -3.82 18.69
CA THR A 19 -24.61 -3.65 17.56
C THR A 19 -24.33 -2.43 16.68
N ARG A 20 -23.32 -1.62 17.02
CA ARG A 20 -23.01 -0.33 16.34
C ARG A 20 -21.89 -0.44 15.31
N GLN A 21 -21.24 -1.60 15.20
CA GLN A 21 -20.10 -1.79 14.30
C GLN A 21 -20.48 -1.61 12.84
N SER A 22 -19.51 -1.17 12.05
CA SER A 22 -19.70 -0.87 10.64
C SER A 22 -19.92 -2.12 9.79
N THR A 23 -20.68 -1.97 8.71
CA THR A 23 -21.20 -3.11 7.91
C THR A 23 -20.10 -4.01 7.34
N TRP A 24 -18.93 -3.46 6.99
CA TRP A 24 -17.81 -4.26 6.48
C TRP A 24 -17.32 -5.29 7.52
N TRP A 25 -17.30 -4.92 8.80
CA TRP A 25 -16.85 -5.80 9.88
C TRP A 25 -17.93 -6.79 10.29
N THR A 26 -19.20 -6.35 10.33
CA THR A 26 -20.32 -7.24 10.66
C THR A 26 -20.56 -8.29 9.57
N GLU A 27 -20.67 -7.88 8.30
CA GLU A 27 -20.94 -8.80 7.18
C GLU A 27 -19.69 -9.65 6.86
N GLY A 28 -18.51 -9.04 6.76
CA GLY A 28 -17.26 -9.78 6.54
C GLY A 28 -16.95 -10.76 7.67
N GLY A 29 -17.26 -10.41 8.92
CA GLY A 29 -17.14 -11.31 10.06
C GLY A 29 -18.15 -12.47 10.03
N ALA A 30 -19.36 -12.25 9.52
CA ALA A 30 -20.37 -13.31 9.38
C ALA A 30 -20.06 -14.30 8.25
N GLU A 31 -19.47 -13.82 7.15
CA GLU A 31 -18.88 -14.68 6.11
C GLU A 31 -17.70 -15.49 6.66
N TRP A 32 -16.83 -14.87 7.45
CA TRP A 32 -15.72 -15.55 8.13
C TRP A 32 -16.20 -16.66 9.06
N ALA A 33 -17.24 -16.40 9.87
CA ALA A 33 -17.81 -17.41 10.74
C ALA A 33 -18.46 -18.55 9.96
N THR A 34 -19.07 -18.26 8.81
CA THR A 34 -19.60 -19.29 7.91
C THR A 34 -18.48 -20.17 7.35
N GLU A 35 -17.37 -19.57 6.94
CA GLU A 35 -16.20 -20.31 6.45
C GLU A 35 -15.58 -21.20 7.54
N LEU A 36 -15.49 -20.72 8.78
CA LEU A 36 -15.01 -21.55 9.89
C LEU A 36 -15.89 -22.78 10.18
N VAL A 37 -17.21 -22.68 9.98
CA VAL A 37 -18.15 -23.76 10.27
C VAL A 37 -18.30 -24.72 9.09
N TYR A 38 -18.22 -24.19 7.86
CA TYR A 38 -18.45 -24.93 6.61
C TYR A 38 -17.38 -24.63 5.55
N PRO A 39 -16.10 -24.97 5.80
CA PRO A 39 -14.99 -24.61 4.91
C PRO A 39 -15.08 -25.26 3.52
N ASP A 40 -15.78 -26.39 3.40
CA ASP A 40 -15.97 -27.06 2.11
C ASP A 40 -16.89 -26.27 1.15
N LEU A 41 -17.61 -25.25 1.62
CA LEU A 41 -18.56 -24.48 0.80
C LEU A 41 -17.90 -23.33 0.04
N ASN A 42 -16.90 -22.65 0.61
CA ASN A 42 -16.15 -21.55 -0.02
C ASN A 42 -17.03 -20.43 -0.60
N GLU A 43 -18.18 -20.15 0.01
CA GLU A 43 -19.18 -19.19 -0.52
C GLU A 43 -18.67 -17.75 -0.49
N TRP A 44 -17.80 -17.44 0.47
CA TRP A 44 -17.15 -16.14 0.62
C TRP A 44 -16.41 -15.70 -0.65
N MET A 45 -15.88 -16.65 -1.44
CA MET A 45 -15.19 -16.37 -2.71
C MET A 45 -16.08 -15.64 -3.72
N HIS A 46 -17.40 -15.80 -3.66
CA HIS A 46 -18.33 -15.09 -4.53
C HIS A 46 -18.31 -13.58 -4.31
N PHE A 47 -18.00 -13.14 -3.09
CA PHE A 47 -18.02 -11.73 -2.70
C PHE A 47 -16.65 -11.05 -2.85
N VAL A 48 -15.56 -11.82 -2.86
CA VAL A 48 -14.19 -11.28 -3.00
C VAL A 48 -14.03 -10.34 -4.21
N PRO A 49 -14.59 -10.61 -5.40
CA PRO A 49 -14.48 -9.68 -6.53
C PRO A 49 -15.05 -8.29 -6.22
N ALA A 50 -16.08 -8.18 -5.39
CA ALA A 50 -16.65 -6.88 -5.03
C ALA A 50 -15.68 -6.03 -4.20
N TYR A 51 -14.86 -6.66 -3.35
CA TYR A 51 -13.79 -5.99 -2.62
C TYR A 51 -12.55 -5.75 -3.49
N PHE A 52 -12.09 -6.78 -4.22
CA PHE A 52 -10.87 -6.71 -5.05
C PHE A 52 -10.95 -5.76 -6.24
N ASN A 53 -12.16 -5.42 -6.71
CA ASN A 53 -12.33 -4.41 -7.76
C ASN A 53 -12.23 -2.96 -7.24
N SER A 54 -12.31 -2.74 -5.92
CA SER A 54 -12.21 -1.42 -5.30
C SER A 54 -11.40 -1.41 -4.00
N ALA A 55 -10.30 -2.16 -3.97
CA ALA A 55 -9.40 -2.22 -2.81
C ALA A 55 -8.72 -0.87 -2.48
N HIS A 56 -8.75 0.07 -3.43
CA HIS A 56 -8.27 1.44 -3.25
C HIS A 56 -9.21 2.33 -2.42
N GLU A 57 -10.46 1.91 -2.25
CA GLU A 57 -11.37 2.51 -1.29
C GLU A 57 -11.12 1.89 0.09
N SER A 58 -11.42 2.64 1.15
CA SER A 58 -11.17 2.23 2.52
C SER A 58 -11.78 0.86 2.80
N LEU A 59 -11.12 0.06 3.63
CA LEU A 59 -11.72 -1.16 4.20
C LEU A 59 -13.08 -0.86 4.85
N ARG A 60 -13.25 0.36 5.38
CA ARG A 60 -14.52 0.86 5.96
C ARG A 60 -15.56 1.28 4.93
N SER A 61 -15.17 1.43 3.66
CA SER A 61 -16.06 1.94 2.62
C SER A 61 -17.25 1.01 2.40
N THR A 62 -18.42 1.65 2.32
CA THR A 62 -19.71 1.02 2.02
C THR A 62 -20.22 1.40 0.62
N THR A 63 -19.37 1.99 -0.22
CA THR A 63 -19.75 2.47 -1.56
C THR A 63 -20.33 1.35 -2.42
N ALA A 64 -21.42 1.71 -3.10
CA ALA A 64 -22.46 0.82 -3.56
C ALA A 64 -22.18 0.07 -4.89
N ILE A 65 -20.91 -0.11 -5.30
CA ILE A 65 -20.62 -0.82 -6.57
C ILE A 65 -21.05 -2.30 -6.51
N ALA A 66 -21.29 -2.86 -5.32
CA ALA A 66 -22.30 -3.89 -5.10
C ALA A 66 -22.61 -3.97 -3.61
N SER A 67 -23.85 -4.27 -3.22
CA SER A 67 -24.21 -4.69 -1.85
C SER A 67 -23.30 -5.80 -1.28
N ALA A 68 -22.50 -6.45 -2.12
CA ALA A 68 -21.54 -7.50 -1.80
C ALA A 68 -20.19 -7.01 -1.23
N ARG A 69 -19.79 -5.74 -1.35
CA ARG A 69 -18.43 -5.31 -0.91
C ARG A 69 -18.19 -5.56 0.59
N PRO A 70 -19.13 -5.24 1.51
CA PRO A 70 -18.98 -5.55 2.92
C PRO A 70 -18.77 -7.04 3.21
N TYR A 71 -19.41 -7.92 2.44
CA TYR A 71 -19.21 -9.37 2.52
C TYR A 71 -17.81 -9.76 2.01
N GLY A 72 -17.37 -9.16 0.89
CA GLY A 72 -16.04 -9.37 0.32
C GLY A 72 -14.90 -8.92 1.24
N ALA A 73 -15.17 -8.04 2.21
CA ALA A 73 -14.19 -7.64 3.23
C ALA A 73 -13.81 -8.80 4.20
N VAL A 74 -14.47 -9.96 4.10
CA VAL A 74 -14.10 -11.24 4.76
C VAL A 74 -12.62 -11.61 4.62
N VAL A 75 -11.96 -11.16 3.54
CA VAL A 75 -10.52 -11.37 3.33
C VAL A 75 -9.66 -10.81 4.48
N TRP A 76 -10.12 -9.77 5.19
CA TRP A 76 -9.41 -9.23 6.35
C TRP A 76 -9.52 -10.15 7.59
N PRO A 77 -10.72 -10.57 8.05
CA PRO A 77 -10.87 -11.63 9.04
C PRO A 77 -10.13 -12.94 8.72
N LEU A 78 -10.14 -13.37 7.45
CA LEU A 78 -9.39 -14.55 6.99
C LEU A 78 -7.89 -14.36 7.16
N TYR A 79 -7.36 -13.20 6.73
CA TYR A 79 -5.96 -12.85 6.93
C TYR A 79 -5.58 -12.89 8.41
N LEU A 80 -6.36 -12.23 9.27
CA LEU A 80 -6.12 -12.24 10.72
C LEU A 80 -6.09 -13.68 11.29
N THR A 81 -6.99 -14.53 10.81
CA THR A 81 -7.12 -15.91 11.28
C THR A 81 -5.99 -16.81 10.80
N GLU A 82 -5.62 -16.72 9.54
CA GLU A 82 -4.52 -17.52 8.98
C GLU A 82 -3.17 -17.07 9.51
N ARG A 83 -3.00 -15.76 9.72
CA ARG A 83 -1.72 -15.17 10.13
C ARG A 83 -1.49 -15.17 11.64
N PHE A 84 -2.54 -14.96 12.42
CA PHE A 84 -2.47 -14.78 13.88
C PHE A 84 -3.40 -15.73 14.67
N GLY A 85 -4.19 -16.55 13.98
CA GLY A 85 -5.15 -17.47 14.58
C GLY A 85 -6.51 -16.83 14.86
N VAL A 86 -7.53 -17.66 15.04
CA VAL A 86 -8.88 -17.27 15.47
C VAL A 86 -8.91 -16.32 16.68
N PRO A 87 -8.03 -16.47 17.71
CA PRO A 87 -8.02 -15.55 18.85
C PRO A 87 -7.81 -14.07 18.49
N ALA A 88 -7.13 -13.76 17.38
CA ALA A 88 -6.97 -12.38 16.94
C ALA A 88 -8.31 -11.72 16.60
N HIS A 89 -9.16 -12.43 15.85
CA HIS A 89 -10.49 -11.94 15.50
C HIS A 89 -11.39 -11.78 16.74
N VAL A 90 -11.30 -12.73 17.68
CA VAL A 90 -12.07 -12.68 18.94
C VAL A 90 -11.62 -11.51 19.82
N ALA A 91 -10.31 -11.28 19.94
CA ALA A 91 -9.77 -10.18 20.74
C ALA A 91 -10.25 -8.82 20.22
N ILE A 92 -10.30 -8.64 18.90
CA ILE A 92 -10.84 -7.40 18.29
C ILE A 92 -12.32 -7.22 18.65
N TRP A 93 -13.12 -8.29 18.60
CA TRP A 93 -14.52 -8.22 19.03
C TRP A 93 -14.69 -7.94 20.52
N GLU A 94 -13.85 -8.51 21.39
CA GLU A 94 -13.87 -8.22 22.83
C GLU A 94 -13.49 -6.76 23.11
N ASP A 95 -12.57 -6.21 22.32
CA ASP A 95 -12.01 -4.89 22.51
C ASP A 95 -12.93 -3.77 21.96
N VAL A 96 -13.86 -4.06 21.03
CA VAL A 96 -14.90 -3.07 20.65
C VAL A 96 -16.01 -2.92 21.70
N VAL A 97 -16.08 -3.81 22.70
CA VAL A 97 -17.09 -3.80 23.78
C VAL A 97 -16.64 -2.97 24.99
N THR A 98 -15.59 -2.15 24.86
CA THR A 98 -15.04 -1.38 26.00
C THR A 98 -16.15 -0.74 26.84
N ASP A 99 -16.03 -0.87 28.17
CA ASP A 99 -16.98 -0.45 29.22
C ASP A 99 -17.21 1.07 29.31
N THR A 100 -16.99 1.77 28.20
CA THR A 100 -17.21 3.20 28.00
C THR A 100 -18.44 3.36 27.10
N GLU A 101 -19.26 4.39 27.34
CA GLU A 101 -20.40 4.69 26.46
C GLU A 101 -19.97 5.11 25.04
N GLU A 102 -18.67 5.19 24.77
CA GLU A 102 -18.09 5.63 23.51
C GLU A 102 -18.06 4.51 22.47
N TYR A 103 -18.32 4.87 21.21
CA TYR A 103 -18.18 3.94 20.09
C TYR A 103 -16.70 3.67 19.83
N ARG A 104 -16.30 2.40 19.79
CA ARG A 104 -14.95 1.98 19.41
C ARG A 104 -15.00 1.22 18.09
N ASP A 105 -14.27 1.73 17.09
CA ASP A 105 -14.25 1.16 15.75
C ASP A 105 -13.39 -0.10 15.69
N ALA A 106 -13.89 -1.16 15.03
CA ALA A 106 -13.19 -2.42 14.89
C ALA A 106 -11.80 -2.31 14.24
N LEU A 107 -11.57 -1.33 13.35
CA LEU A 107 -10.25 -1.16 12.75
C LEU A 107 -9.26 -0.49 13.71
N VAL A 108 -9.73 0.39 14.60
CA VAL A 108 -8.92 0.92 15.71
C VAL A 108 -8.54 -0.23 16.66
N ALA A 109 -9.51 -1.09 16.99
CA ALA A 109 -9.26 -2.30 17.79
C ALA A 109 -8.25 -3.25 17.13
N ALA A 110 -8.37 -3.44 15.81
CA ALA A 110 -7.42 -4.24 15.04
C ALA A 110 -6.02 -3.63 15.03
N ARG A 111 -5.90 -2.29 14.94
CA ARG A 111 -4.62 -1.59 15.06
C ARG A 111 -3.98 -1.84 16.42
N ASP A 112 -4.71 -1.58 17.51
CA ASP A 112 -4.18 -1.77 18.86
C ASP A 112 -3.76 -3.24 19.10
N TYR A 113 -4.53 -4.20 18.60
CA TYR A 113 -4.18 -5.62 18.66
C TYR A 113 -2.88 -5.91 17.88
N LEU A 114 -2.76 -5.43 16.64
CA LEU A 114 -1.61 -5.72 15.79
C LEU A 114 -0.35 -4.98 16.27
N ASP A 115 -0.46 -3.75 16.75
CA ASP A 115 0.65 -3.02 17.39
C ASP A 115 1.20 -3.75 18.62
N ALA A 116 0.36 -4.50 19.33
CA ALA A 116 0.76 -5.28 20.49
C ALA A 116 1.26 -6.71 20.16
N ASN A 117 0.86 -7.30 19.04
CA ASN A 117 1.04 -8.73 18.78
C ASN A 117 1.71 -9.08 17.44
N ALA A 118 1.68 -8.20 16.44
CA ALA A 118 2.42 -8.38 15.20
C ALA A 118 3.90 -7.97 15.41
N PRO A 119 4.85 -8.64 14.74
CA PRO A 119 6.28 -8.34 14.93
C PRO A 119 6.65 -6.87 14.71
N ASP A 120 6.05 -6.24 13.70
CA ASP A 120 6.36 -4.87 13.27
C ASP A 120 5.13 -3.93 13.32
N GLY A 121 4.06 -4.36 14.00
CA GLY A 121 2.86 -3.55 14.23
C GLY A 121 1.83 -3.55 13.09
N PHE A 122 0.85 -2.64 13.20
CA PHE A 122 -0.31 -2.59 12.31
C PHE A 122 0.06 -2.26 10.86
N ASP A 123 0.91 -1.27 10.63
CA ASP A 123 1.19 -0.77 9.28
C ASP A 123 1.85 -1.87 8.41
N ASP A 124 2.82 -2.59 8.98
CA ASP A 124 3.46 -3.74 8.32
C ASP A 124 2.52 -4.93 8.17
N ALA A 125 1.65 -5.20 9.16
CA ALA A 125 0.64 -6.24 9.03
C ALA A 125 -0.41 -5.90 7.94
N PHE A 126 -0.75 -4.62 7.77
CA PHE A 126 -1.66 -4.17 6.72
C PHE A 126 -1.01 -4.22 5.33
N ALA A 127 0.29 -3.93 5.24
CA ALA A 127 1.08 -4.14 4.03
C ALA A 127 1.25 -5.63 3.67
N GLU A 128 1.45 -6.50 4.66
CA GLU A 128 1.43 -7.96 4.47
C GLU A 128 0.07 -8.44 3.97
N PHE A 129 -1.04 -7.93 4.52
CA PHE A 129 -2.39 -8.20 4.03
C PHE A 129 -2.60 -7.78 2.56
N ALA A 130 -2.17 -6.57 2.18
CA ALA A 130 -2.23 -6.11 0.80
C ALA A 130 -1.42 -7.00 -0.14
N TRP A 131 -0.24 -7.46 0.31
CA TRP A 131 0.59 -8.41 -0.42
C TRP A 131 -0.10 -9.78 -0.60
N TRP A 132 -0.72 -10.31 0.46
CA TRP A 132 -1.49 -11.56 0.38
C TRP A 132 -2.65 -11.44 -0.61
N CYS A 133 -3.35 -10.31 -0.62
CA CYS A 133 -4.41 -10.04 -1.61
C CYS A 133 -3.86 -9.96 -3.03
N PHE A 134 -2.68 -9.38 -3.22
CA PHE A 134 -2.03 -9.32 -4.53
C PHE A 134 -1.70 -10.71 -5.10
N LEU A 135 -1.24 -11.65 -4.26
CA LEU A 135 -0.79 -12.99 -4.63
C LEU A 135 -1.92 -13.99 -4.93
N THR A 136 -3.13 -13.52 -5.12
CA THR A 136 -4.30 -14.34 -5.44
C THR A 136 -4.39 -14.70 -6.92
N GLY A 137 -5.15 -15.75 -7.23
CA GLY A 137 -5.39 -16.21 -8.59
C GLY A 137 -4.13 -16.78 -9.25
N ASP A 138 -3.77 -16.26 -10.41
CA ASP A 138 -2.60 -16.70 -11.18
C ASP A 138 -1.27 -16.16 -10.65
N ARG A 139 -1.30 -15.35 -9.59
CA ARG A 139 -0.11 -14.74 -8.97
C ARG A 139 0.40 -15.49 -7.74
N VAL A 140 -0.16 -16.67 -7.47
CA VAL A 140 0.36 -17.56 -6.43
C VAL A 140 1.79 -17.99 -6.73
N GLY A 141 2.61 -18.13 -5.69
CA GLY A 141 3.96 -18.68 -5.80
C GLY A 141 5.04 -17.69 -5.41
N ASN A 142 5.29 -17.60 -4.11
CA ASN A 142 6.52 -17.03 -3.56
C ASN A 142 6.88 -17.74 -2.24
N ASP A 143 7.99 -17.31 -1.64
CA ASP A 143 8.48 -17.84 -0.36
C ASP A 143 8.02 -16.97 0.85
N GLU A 144 7.19 -15.94 0.62
CA GLU A 144 6.76 -14.93 1.62
C GLU A 144 5.33 -15.15 2.15
N GLY A 145 4.68 -16.26 1.80
CA GLY A 145 3.35 -16.62 2.30
C GLY A 145 2.20 -16.16 1.41
N GLY A 146 0.99 -16.18 1.97
CA GLY A 146 -0.26 -15.93 1.25
C GLY A 146 -1.41 -16.75 1.85
N PHE A 147 -2.64 -16.45 1.42
CA PHE A 147 -3.81 -17.23 1.82
C PHE A 147 -3.66 -18.69 1.40
N ALA A 148 -4.10 -19.62 2.24
CA ALA A 148 -4.14 -21.05 1.93
C ALA A 148 -4.89 -21.33 0.61
N ASP A 149 -5.98 -20.60 0.39
CA ASP A 149 -6.85 -20.70 -0.80
C ASP A 149 -6.52 -19.68 -1.90
N ALA A 150 -5.35 -19.03 -1.84
CA ALA A 150 -4.98 -17.96 -2.78
C ALA A 150 -5.13 -18.36 -4.25
N ALA A 151 -4.85 -19.63 -4.60
CA ALA A 151 -4.94 -20.13 -5.98
C ALA A 151 -6.38 -20.22 -6.52
N THR A 152 -7.36 -20.34 -5.62
CA THR A 152 -8.78 -20.38 -5.96
C THR A 152 -9.46 -19.02 -5.82
N MET A 153 -8.85 -18.10 -5.08
CA MET A 153 -9.32 -16.71 -4.99
C MET A 153 -9.22 -16.01 -6.35
N PRO A 154 -10.18 -15.13 -6.68
CA PRO A 154 -10.06 -14.27 -7.85
C PRO A 154 -8.86 -13.34 -7.68
N PRO A 155 -8.17 -12.95 -8.76
CA PRO A 155 -7.05 -12.01 -8.67
C PRO A 155 -7.53 -10.62 -8.26
N LEU A 156 -6.77 -9.95 -7.37
CA LEU A 156 -6.90 -8.51 -7.13
C LEU A 156 -6.86 -7.70 -8.44
N ALA A 157 -7.84 -6.82 -8.66
CA ALA A 157 -7.92 -6.04 -9.90
C ALA A 157 -6.84 -4.95 -9.93
N SER A 158 -6.26 -4.70 -11.11
CA SER A 158 -5.34 -3.58 -11.29
C SER A 158 -6.11 -2.26 -11.27
N SER A 159 -5.57 -1.26 -10.60
CA SER A 159 -6.09 0.10 -10.57
C SER A 159 -5.64 0.95 -11.77
N GLY A 160 -4.79 0.39 -12.65
CA GLY A 160 -4.40 1.04 -13.90
C GLY A 160 -3.10 0.52 -14.48
N THR A 161 -2.63 1.21 -15.52
CA THR A 161 -1.32 0.97 -16.13
C THR A 161 -0.55 2.29 -16.19
N ILE A 162 0.70 2.29 -15.75
CA ILE A 162 1.59 3.45 -15.71
C ILE A 162 2.70 3.26 -16.72
N ALA A 163 2.89 4.23 -17.61
CA ALA A 163 4.00 4.25 -18.53
C ALA A 163 5.25 4.88 -17.87
N PRO A 164 6.46 4.33 -18.07
CA PRO A 164 7.72 4.90 -17.60
C PRO A 164 8.20 6.03 -18.53
N ASP A 165 7.29 6.93 -18.93
CA ASP A 165 7.53 8.02 -19.88
C ASP A 165 7.68 9.40 -19.20
N GLY A 166 7.70 9.42 -17.86
CA GLY A 166 7.78 10.65 -17.07
C GLY A 166 6.46 11.40 -16.94
N SER A 167 5.33 10.83 -17.38
CA SER A 167 4.00 11.38 -17.15
C SER A 167 3.66 11.41 -15.65
N THR A 168 2.86 12.41 -15.27
CA THR A 168 2.29 12.51 -13.93
C THR A 168 0.94 11.80 -13.92
N TRP A 169 0.69 11.04 -12.87
CA TRP A 169 -0.55 10.29 -12.71
C TRP A 169 -1.09 10.45 -11.30
N ASP A 170 -2.36 10.85 -11.20
CA ASP A 170 -3.03 11.12 -9.93
C ASP A 170 -4.02 9.99 -9.63
N PHE A 171 -3.99 9.50 -8.39
CA PHE A 171 -4.85 8.41 -7.97
C PHE A 171 -5.37 8.58 -6.54
N PRO A 172 -6.68 8.45 -6.30
CA PRO A 172 -7.23 8.47 -4.96
C PRO A 172 -6.98 7.13 -4.26
N LEU A 173 -6.24 7.16 -3.16
CA LEU A 173 -6.03 6.03 -2.26
C LEU A 173 -6.56 6.38 -0.87
N GLU A 174 -7.72 5.85 -0.52
CA GLU A 174 -8.34 6.12 0.78
C GLU A 174 -7.52 5.53 1.94
N ALA A 175 -7.78 6.00 3.15
CA ALA A 175 -7.24 5.42 4.37
C ALA A 175 -7.64 3.94 4.52
N SER A 176 -6.71 3.13 5.04
CA SER A 176 -6.91 1.70 5.25
C SER A 176 -7.28 0.98 3.95
N ALA A 177 -6.53 1.27 2.88
CA ALA A 177 -6.75 0.78 1.54
C ALA A 177 -5.42 0.45 0.85
N PHE A 178 -5.50 -0.25 -0.28
CA PHE A 178 -4.32 -0.55 -1.10
C PHE A 178 -4.69 -0.67 -2.58
N ALA A 179 -3.73 -0.41 -3.44
CA ALA A 179 -3.91 -0.50 -4.88
C ALA A 179 -2.65 -1.03 -5.53
N HIS A 180 -2.81 -1.80 -6.63
CA HIS A 180 -1.67 -2.14 -7.48
C HIS A 180 -1.90 -1.67 -8.91
N PHE A 181 -0.79 -1.43 -9.59
CA PHE A 181 -0.77 -0.86 -10.93
C PHE A 181 0.22 -1.62 -11.78
N GLU A 182 -0.16 -1.87 -13.02
CA GLU A 182 0.76 -2.43 -14.01
C GLU A 182 1.72 -1.35 -14.47
N ILE A 183 3.00 -1.70 -14.60
CA ILE A 183 3.95 -0.84 -15.28
C ILE A 183 3.97 -1.28 -16.74
N ALA A 184 3.76 -0.37 -17.67
CA ALA A 184 3.94 -0.64 -19.09
C ALA A 184 5.44 -0.61 -19.41
N PHE A 185 6.10 -1.77 -19.43
CA PHE A 185 7.51 -1.88 -19.73
C PHE A 185 7.77 -3.06 -20.68
N ASP A 186 8.86 -2.97 -21.45
CA ASP A 186 9.35 -4.08 -22.27
C ASP A 186 10.56 -4.71 -21.58
N ALA A 187 10.34 -5.88 -20.99
CA ALA A 187 11.38 -6.63 -20.29
C ALA A 187 12.67 -6.83 -21.10
N ALA A 188 12.57 -6.94 -22.44
CA ALA A 188 13.73 -7.16 -23.29
C ALA A 188 14.60 -5.90 -23.45
N THR A 189 14.00 -4.71 -23.35
CA THR A 189 14.72 -3.43 -23.53
C THR A 189 15.02 -2.75 -22.21
N GLU A 190 14.26 -3.03 -21.15
CA GLU A 190 14.34 -2.32 -19.87
C GLU A 190 15.18 -3.04 -18.79
N ALA A 191 15.63 -4.28 -19.02
CA ALA A 191 16.47 -5.00 -18.05
C ALA A 191 17.78 -4.24 -17.75
N GLY A 192 18.11 -4.09 -16.46
CA GLY A 192 19.29 -3.36 -15.99
C GLY A 192 19.15 -1.83 -16.01
N ARG A 193 18.06 -1.27 -16.55
CA ARG A 193 17.79 0.18 -16.51
C ARG A 193 17.31 0.59 -15.12
N GLN A 194 17.53 1.86 -14.78
CA GLN A 194 17.10 2.41 -13.50
C GLN A 194 15.76 3.12 -13.67
N LEU A 195 14.75 2.65 -12.95
CA LEU A 195 13.50 3.38 -12.74
C LEU A 195 13.66 4.30 -11.53
N VAL A 196 13.04 5.47 -11.60
CA VAL A 196 12.93 6.41 -10.48
C VAL A 196 11.47 6.78 -10.33
N LEU A 197 10.86 6.33 -9.23
CA LEU A 197 9.52 6.73 -8.82
C LEU A 197 9.62 7.95 -7.92
N ASN A 198 9.25 9.12 -8.46
CA ASN A 198 8.93 10.26 -7.61
C ASN A 198 7.47 10.13 -7.22
N HIS A 199 7.20 10.07 -5.94
CA HIS A 199 5.87 10.23 -5.38
C HIS A 199 5.93 11.42 -4.44
N ALA A 200 4.89 12.25 -4.42
CA ALA A 200 4.74 13.14 -3.28
C ALA A 200 4.67 12.25 -2.04
N LYS A 201 5.50 12.52 -1.02
CA LYS A 201 5.19 12.01 0.31
C LYS A 201 3.78 12.49 0.61
N ASP A 202 2.91 11.60 1.07
CA ASP A 202 1.79 12.10 1.85
C ASP A 202 2.39 12.95 2.98
N ALA A 203 1.70 14.02 3.38
CA ALA A 203 2.27 15.00 4.31
C ALA A 203 2.64 14.39 5.68
N ASP A 204 2.14 13.19 5.98
CA ASP A 204 2.20 12.50 7.27
C ASP A 204 3.11 11.24 7.28
N GLY A 205 3.44 10.67 6.11
CA GLY A 205 4.31 9.49 5.93
C GLY A 205 3.61 8.12 6.05
N ASP A 206 2.28 8.06 5.98
CA ASP A 206 1.45 6.87 6.19
C ASP A 206 1.31 5.94 4.95
N ILE A 207 1.83 6.36 3.78
CA ILE A 207 1.80 5.55 2.55
C ILE A 207 3.13 4.86 2.30
N ALA A 208 3.06 3.54 2.18
CA ALA A 208 4.18 2.70 1.77
C ALA A 208 3.97 2.16 0.35
N ILE A 209 5.06 2.10 -0.42
CA ILE A 209 5.04 1.65 -1.82
C ILE A 209 6.09 0.55 -2.01
N TRP A 210 5.76 -0.46 -2.83
CA TRP A 210 6.67 -1.53 -3.24
C TRP A 210 6.71 -1.66 -4.76
N TRP A 211 7.90 -1.92 -5.28
CA TRP A 211 8.09 -2.51 -6.60
C TRP A 211 7.74 -3.99 -6.52
N LEU A 212 6.88 -4.44 -7.43
CA LEU A 212 6.59 -5.85 -7.57
C LEU A 212 7.19 -6.34 -8.88
N THR A 213 8.02 -7.38 -8.82
CA THR A 213 8.67 -7.96 -10.01
C THR A 213 8.38 -9.44 -10.12
N LEU A 214 8.04 -9.88 -11.33
CA LEU A 214 7.87 -11.29 -11.66
C LEU A 214 9.17 -11.78 -12.31
N VAL A 215 9.93 -12.61 -11.60
CA VAL A 215 11.20 -13.19 -12.07
C VAL A 215 11.11 -14.70 -11.91
N ASP A 216 11.41 -15.45 -12.97
CA ASP A 216 11.34 -16.92 -13.00
C ASP A 216 9.98 -17.48 -12.52
N GLY A 217 8.88 -16.77 -12.84
CA GLY A 217 7.53 -17.15 -12.45
C GLY A 217 7.21 -16.93 -10.97
N ARG A 218 8.04 -16.18 -10.22
CA ARG A 218 7.79 -15.82 -8.82
C ARG A 218 7.72 -14.32 -8.63
N TRP A 219 6.70 -13.86 -7.92
CA TRP A 219 6.57 -12.46 -7.54
C TRP A 219 7.46 -12.14 -6.34
N ARG A 220 8.18 -11.04 -6.43
CA ARG A 220 8.94 -10.42 -5.34
C ARG A 220 8.41 -9.03 -5.09
N ARG A 221 8.59 -8.53 -3.87
CA ARG A 221 8.31 -7.15 -3.50
C ARG A 221 9.56 -6.51 -2.93
N ASP A 222 9.90 -5.33 -3.43
CA ASP A 222 11.02 -4.53 -2.94
C ASP A 222 10.48 -3.17 -2.51
N PRO A 223 10.71 -2.72 -1.25
CA PRO A 223 10.20 -1.44 -0.79
C PRO A 223 10.80 -0.29 -1.61
N VAL A 224 9.98 0.71 -1.92
CA VAL A 224 10.44 1.96 -2.52
C VAL A 224 11.09 2.79 -1.42
N ASP A 225 12.39 2.98 -1.50
CA ASP A 225 13.12 3.83 -0.56
C ASP A 225 12.93 5.33 -0.85
N ALA A 226 13.55 6.17 -0.02
CA ALA A 226 13.46 7.64 -0.16
C ALA A 226 14.03 8.18 -1.49
N SER A 227 14.87 7.42 -2.20
CA SER A 227 15.38 7.80 -3.52
C SER A 227 14.39 7.50 -4.64
N GLY A 228 13.47 6.56 -4.40
CA GLY A 228 12.56 6.04 -5.41
C GLY A 228 13.24 5.24 -6.52
N ALA A 229 14.56 5.05 -6.44
CA ALA A 229 15.35 4.40 -7.47
C ALA A 229 15.23 2.88 -7.38
N TYR A 230 15.13 2.22 -8.53
CA TYR A 230 15.03 0.78 -8.63
C TYR A 230 15.70 0.29 -9.90
N THR A 231 16.62 -0.67 -9.76
CA THR A 231 17.27 -1.30 -10.90
C THR A 231 16.42 -2.49 -11.33
N VAL A 232 15.93 -2.46 -12.57
CA VAL A 232 15.11 -3.53 -13.13
C VAL A 232 15.92 -4.83 -13.17
N PRO A 233 15.49 -5.90 -12.45
CA PRO A 233 16.23 -7.15 -12.41
C PRO A 233 16.31 -7.83 -13.78
N GLU A 234 17.40 -8.55 -14.04
CA GLU A 234 17.45 -9.46 -15.19
C GLU A 234 16.38 -10.55 -15.07
N GLY A 235 15.83 -11.00 -16.21
CA GLY A 235 14.83 -12.07 -16.25
C GLY A 235 13.44 -11.66 -15.75
N VAL A 236 13.21 -10.37 -15.47
CA VAL A 236 11.87 -9.86 -15.17
C VAL A 236 10.93 -10.08 -16.36
N SER A 237 9.71 -10.53 -16.11
CA SER A 237 8.68 -10.71 -17.14
C SER A 237 7.44 -9.86 -16.92
N ALA A 238 7.26 -9.33 -15.70
CA ALA A 238 6.22 -8.36 -15.37
C ALA A 238 6.68 -7.47 -14.21
N MET A 239 6.20 -6.22 -14.20
CA MET A 239 6.45 -5.25 -13.14
C MET A 239 5.15 -4.56 -12.76
N ARG A 240 4.98 -4.33 -11.47
CA ARG A 240 3.84 -3.59 -10.90
C ARG A 240 4.33 -2.69 -9.77
N LEU A 241 3.49 -1.75 -9.37
CA LEU A 241 3.60 -1.02 -8.11
C LEU A 241 2.48 -1.46 -7.18
N LEU A 242 2.77 -1.60 -5.89
CA LEU A 242 1.79 -1.75 -4.82
C LEU A 242 1.90 -0.54 -3.91
N ALA A 243 0.80 0.17 -3.71
CA ALA A 243 0.71 1.25 -2.74
C ALA A 243 -0.28 0.87 -1.65
N VAL A 244 0.09 1.14 -0.40
CA VAL A 244 -0.69 0.80 0.80
C VAL A 244 -0.79 2.04 1.65
N ASN A 245 -2.02 2.41 2.02
CA ASN A 245 -2.31 3.48 2.97
C ASN A 245 -2.83 2.85 4.25
N ALA A 246 -1.98 2.76 5.27
CA ALA A 246 -2.32 2.18 6.58
C ALA A 246 -2.93 3.20 7.55
N SER A 247 -3.09 4.46 7.15
CA SER A 247 -3.77 5.46 7.98
C SER A 247 -5.21 5.02 8.30
N LEU A 248 -5.76 5.52 9.41
CA LEU A 248 -7.12 5.21 9.85
C LEU A 248 -8.16 6.26 9.42
N GLY A 249 -7.81 7.28 8.63
CA GLY A 249 -8.79 8.26 8.17
C GLY A 249 -8.27 9.24 7.15
N GLY A 250 -9.18 9.75 6.32
CA GLY A 250 -8.88 10.66 5.20
C GLY A 250 -8.76 9.94 3.86
N GLU A 251 -8.88 10.70 2.78
CA GLU A 251 -8.52 10.26 1.44
C GLU A 251 -7.15 10.85 1.12
N ALA A 252 -6.18 10.00 0.78
CA ALA A 252 -4.90 10.48 0.30
C ALA A 252 -4.89 10.47 -1.22
N ALA A 253 -4.58 11.62 -1.83
CA ALA A 253 -4.29 11.68 -3.25
C ALA A 253 -2.82 11.34 -3.46
N LEU A 254 -2.54 10.39 -4.34
CA LEU A 254 -1.21 10.00 -4.74
C LEU A 254 -0.89 10.56 -6.13
N GLU A 255 0.16 11.37 -6.22
CA GLU A 255 0.70 11.86 -7.50
C GLU A 255 2.03 11.15 -7.78
N TRP A 256 2.10 10.45 -8.90
CA TRP A 256 3.27 9.65 -9.28
C TRP A 256 3.94 10.20 -10.52
N THR A 257 5.26 10.12 -10.59
CA THR A 257 6.04 10.36 -11.81
C THR A 257 7.14 9.31 -11.92
N LEU A 258 7.00 8.43 -12.89
CA LEU A 258 7.95 7.35 -13.15
C LEU A 258 8.90 7.73 -14.28
N ARG A 259 10.21 7.75 -14.01
CA ARG A 259 11.22 8.01 -15.04
C ARG A 259 12.14 6.82 -15.19
N LEU A 260 12.41 6.45 -16.42
CA LEU A 260 13.46 5.51 -16.73
C LEU A 260 14.75 6.25 -17.13
N ARG A 261 15.88 5.74 -16.67
CA ARG A 261 17.22 6.23 -16.95
C ARG A 261 18.09 5.07 -17.41
N ASP A 262 18.98 5.36 -18.36
CA ASP A 262 20.10 4.48 -18.62
C ASP A 262 21.03 4.46 -17.39
N ALA A 263 21.74 3.36 -17.19
CA ALA A 263 22.78 3.30 -16.17
C ALA A 263 23.73 4.49 -16.39
N PRO A 264 24.19 5.19 -15.33
CA PRO A 264 25.24 6.17 -15.51
C PRO A 264 26.40 5.43 -16.19
N ASP A 265 26.81 5.90 -17.37
CA ASP A 265 28.08 5.48 -17.94
C ASP A 265 29.13 5.67 -16.82
N ASP A 266 29.89 4.63 -16.50
CA ASP A 266 31.14 4.77 -15.76
C ASP A 266 32.09 5.62 -16.62
N ALA A 267 31.85 6.94 -16.65
CA ALA A 267 32.79 7.95 -17.06
C ALA A 267 33.38 8.48 -15.76
N GLY A 268 34.58 7.99 -15.45
CA GLY A 268 35.28 8.29 -14.22
C GLY A 268 35.48 9.79 -13.98
N ASP A 269 35.71 10.07 -12.70
CA ASP A 269 36.61 11.13 -12.24
C ASP A 269 36.31 12.53 -12.79
N ASP A 270 35.24 13.16 -12.29
CA ASP A 270 35.17 14.62 -12.17
C ASP A 270 34.81 14.97 -10.72
N ALA A 271 35.77 14.68 -9.82
CA ALA A 271 35.93 15.45 -8.60
C ALA A 271 36.75 16.70 -8.94
N ASP A 272 36.13 17.72 -9.55
CA ASP A 272 36.67 19.08 -9.48
C ASP A 272 35.56 20.11 -9.72
N GLU A 273 34.96 20.59 -8.64
CA GLU A 273 34.55 21.99 -8.49
C GLU A 273 34.36 22.24 -6.99
N THR A 274 35.46 22.25 -6.26
CA THR A 274 35.50 22.97 -4.98
C THR A 274 35.57 24.45 -5.29
N ASP A 275 34.45 25.10 -4.96
CA ASP A 275 34.24 26.54 -4.89
C ASP A 275 35.27 27.20 -3.95
N ASP A 276 36.40 27.60 -4.53
CA ASP A 276 37.51 28.27 -3.85
C ASP A 276 37.40 29.79 -4.04
N ASP A 277 36.29 30.40 -3.61
CA ASP A 277 36.16 31.87 -3.55
C ASP A 277 36.62 32.38 -2.16
N VAL A 278 37.92 32.20 -1.94
CA VAL A 278 38.67 32.84 -0.86
C VAL A 278 38.95 34.31 -1.25
N ASN A 279 38.23 35.21 -0.59
CA ASN A 279 38.73 36.50 -0.11
C ASN A 279 39.51 37.39 -1.12
N LYS A 280 38.80 38.22 -1.89
CA LYS A 280 39.41 39.38 -2.57
C LYS A 280 39.30 40.66 -1.73
N PRO A 281 40.41 41.34 -1.40
CA PRO A 281 40.39 42.63 -0.71
C PRO A 281 40.02 43.77 -1.67
N THR A 282 39.23 44.72 -1.17
CA THR A 282 38.91 46.00 -1.83
C THR A 282 40.16 46.84 -2.10
N PRO A 283 40.34 47.44 -3.29
CA PRO A 283 41.40 48.42 -3.51
C PRO A 283 40.95 49.81 -3.05
N SER A 284 41.68 50.36 -2.08
CA SER A 284 41.69 51.79 -1.74
C SER A 284 42.24 52.59 -2.92
N GLY A 285 41.44 53.52 -3.42
CA GLY A 285 41.89 54.54 -4.38
C GLY A 285 42.60 55.67 -3.65
N ASP A 286 43.85 55.92 -4.04
CA ASP A 286 44.53 57.20 -3.86
C ASP A 286 45.48 57.37 -5.06
N SER A 287 45.22 58.39 -5.86
CA SER A 287 46.22 59.01 -6.71
C SER A 287 45.91 60.49 -6.82
N ASP A 288 46.62 61.27 -6.01
CA ASP A 288 46.75 62.71 -6.12
C ASP A 288 47.24 63.12 -7.51
N SER A 289 46.63 64.16 -8.06
CA SER A 289 47.29 65.06 -9.00
C SER A 289 46.73 66.47 -8.81
N ASP A 290 47.51 67.28 -8.08
CA ASP A 290 47.52 68.73 -8.13
C ASP A 290 47.80 69.21 -9.56
N ASP A 291 47.02 70.16 -10.06
CA ASP A 291 47.52 71.40 -10.67
C ASP A 291 46.38 72.31 -11.18
N GLY A 292 46.49 73.61 -10.85
CA GLY A 292 46.00 74.67 -11.73
C GLY A 292 44.82 75.52 -11.24
N GLY A 293 45.12 76.61 -10.54
CA GLY A 293 44.17 77.71 -10.25
C GLY A 293 43.92 78.70 -11.41
N CYS A 294 43.27 79.81 -11.03
CA CYS A 294 42.73 80.95 -11.81
C CYS A 294 41.31 80.72 -12.36
N GLY A 295 40.30 81.56 -12.15
CA GLY A 295 40.25 82.90 -11.56
C GLY A 295 39.17 83.73 -12.29
N LYS A 296 38.40 84.50 -11.50
CA LYS A 296 37.31 85.43 -11.82
C LYS A 296 35.89 84.90 -11.61
#